data_AF-A0A090WU21-F1
#
_entry.id   AF-A0A090WU21-F1
#
_cell.length_a   1.000
_cell.length_b   1.000
_cell.length_c   1.000
_cell.angle_alpha   90.00
_cell.angle_beta   90.00
_cell.angle_gamma   90.00
#
_symmetry.space_group_name_H-M   'P 1'
#
loop_
_entity.id
_entity.type
_entity.pdbx_description
1 polymer ?
#
loop_
_entity_poly.entity_id
_entity_poly.type
_entity_poly.pdbx_seq_one_letter_code
_entity_poly.pdbx_strand_id
1 'polypeptide(L)'
;MQSGHETTYWPYKGGIATLAIKDGNERETIQYAEDGANFKIASSVSLTPTAAAPFVADAFTDTKDGRGFTWGGLSHFVNAGKGDKRHSIIARFDCDLSLDYNEPAFKNTGVWHKPEVYFAQGVGSINKHPEGRGANKKH
;
A
#
# COMPACT_ATOMS: atom_id res chain seq x y z
N MET A 1 1.48 15.68 -6.23
CA MET A 1 0.75 14.57 -5.59
C MET A 1 -0.64 15.06 -5.21
N GLN A 2 -1.68 14.46 -5.79
CA GLN A 2 -3.08 14.89 -5.62
C GLN A 2 -3.97 13.86 -4.92
N SER A 3 -3.37 12.77 -4.42
CA SER A 3 -4.07 11.62 -3.85
C SER A 3 -3.17 10.87 -2.86
N GLY A 4 -3.76 10.28 -1.82
CA GLY A 4 -3.09 9.47 -0.80
C GLY A 4 -3.61 9.80 0.60
N HIS A 5 -4.20 8.83 1.29
CA HIS A 5 -4.54 8.96 2.72
C HIS A 5 -3.28 8.81 3.58
N GLU A 6 -2.46 7.84 3.21
CA GLU A 6 -1.18 7.53 3.78
C GLU A 6 -0.19 7.47 2.61
N THR A 7 1.01 7.99 2.81
CA THR A 7 2.04 8.00 1.78
C THR A 7 3.33 7.48 2.37
N THR A 8 4.01 6.66 1.57
CA THR A 8 5.27 6.03 1.95
C THR A 8 6.31 6.41 0.92
N TYR A 9 7.41 7.02 1.35
CA TYR A 9 8.47 7.52 0.48
C TYR A 9 9.74 6.69 0.64
N TRP A 10 10.47 6.50 -0.46
CA TRP A 10 11.80 5.91 -0.45
C TRP A 10 12.69 6.52 -1.54
N PRO A 11 14.02 6.57 -1.32
CA PRO A 11 14.97 6.93 -2.36
C PRO A 11 14.94 5.88 -3.48
N TYR A 12 14.86 6.33 -4.73
CA TYR A 12 14.92 5.45 -5.89
C TYR A 12 15.68 6.13 -7.01
N LYS A 13 16.76 5.51 -7.51
CA LYS A 13 17.69 6.12 -8.46
C LYS A 13 18.17 7.49 -7.92
N GLY A 14 18.14 8.53 -8.74
CA GLY A 14 18.50 9.89 -8.33
C GLY A 14 17.37 10.70 -7.65
N GLY A 15 16.20 10.11 -7.42
CA GLY A 15 15.01 10.82 -6.94
C GLY A 15 14.31 10.11 -5.79
N ILE A 16 13.01 10.40 -5.64
CA ILE A 16 12.14 9.84 -4.60
C ILE A 16 10.96 9.14 -5.26
N ALA A 17 10.76 7.88 -4.90
CA ALA A 17 9.55 7.14 -5.21
C ALA A 17 8.59 7.14 -4.01
N THR A 18 7.31 6.99 -4.31
CA THR A 18 6.26 7.03 -3.30
C THR A 18 5.13 6.09 -3.65
N LEU A 19 4.52 5.52 -2.61
CA LEU A 19 3.31 4.72 -2.71
C LEU A 19 2.14 5.57 -2.20
N ALA A 20 1.18 5.86 -3.07
CA ALA A 20 -0.04 6.59 -2.71
C ALA A 20 -1.18 5.59 -2.45
N ILE A 21 -1.61 5.48 -1.19
CA ILE A 21 -2.61 4.49 -0.80
C ILE A 21 -3.98 5.10 -0.46
N LYS A 22 -5.02 4.27 -0.67
CA LYS A 22 -6.39 4.40 -0.18
C LYS A 22 -7.26 5.49 -0.82
N ASP A 23 -6.97 6.76 -0.59
CA ASP A 23 -7.91 7.85 -0.89
C ASP A 23 -7.46 8.75 -2.05
N GLY A 24 -8.43 9.16 -2.87
CA GLY A 24 -8.30 10.10 -3.99
C GLY A 24 -8.22 9.45 -5.38
N ASN A 25 -8.04 10.30 -6.41
CA ASN A 25 -8.12 9.88 -7.81
C ASN A 25 -6.91 9.05 -8.29
N GLU A 26 -5.75 9.16 -7.63
CA GLU A 26 -4.52 8.43 -7.96
C GLU A 26 -4.26 7.33 -6.92
N ARG A 27 -5.31 6.76 -6.33
CA ARG A 27 -5.21 5.67 -5.35
C ARG A 27 -4.50 4.45 -5.95
N GLU A 28 -3.75 3.77 -5.10
CA GLU A 28 -3.01 2.55 -5.45
C GLU A 28 -2.05 2.77 -6.63
N THR A 29 -1.33 3.90 -6.60
CA THR A 29 -0.29 4.21 -7.57
C THR A 29 1.07 4.29 -6.91
N ILE A 30 2.09 3.85 -7.66
CA ILE A 30 3.48 4.19 -7.37
C ILE A 30 3.80 5.41 -8.21
N GLN A 31 4.27 6.46 -7.56
CA GLN A 31 4.69 7.70 -8.20
C GLN A 31 6.20 7.90 -8.00
N TYR A 32 6.82 8.62 -8.92
CA TYR A 32 8.25 8.91 -8.89
C TYR A 32 8.50 10.39 -9.22
N ALA A 33 9.42 11.02 -8.47
CA ALA A 33 9.87 12.38 -8.66
C ALA A 33 11.40 12.41 -8.76
N GLU A 34 11.95 12.86 -9.89
CA GLU A 34 13.40 13.01 -10.09
C GLU A 34 14.00 14.09 -9.20
N ASP A 35 13.23 15.15 -8.92
CA ASP A 35 13.61 16.30 -8.10
C ASP A 35 13.10 16.19 -6.65
N GLY A 36 12.41 15.11 -6.31
CA GLY A 36 11.76 14.91 -5.00
C GLY A 36 10.49 15.74 -4.78
N ALA A 37 10.02 16.51 -5.76
CA ALA A 37 8.85 17.38 -5.62
C ALA A 37 7.76 17.11 -6.67
N ASN A 38 8.14 16.90 -7.94
CA ASN A 38 7.22 16.72 -9.05
C ASN A 38 6.95 15.23 -9.32
N PHE A 39 6.03 14.66 -8.56
CA PHE A 39 5.64 13.25 -8.68
C PHE A 39 4.81 12.98 -9.94
N LYS A 40 5.21 11.94 -10.68
CA LYS A 40 4.47 11.37 -11.82
C LYS A 40 4.12 9.92 -11.56
N ILE A 41 2.96 9.47 -12.03
CA ILE A 41 2.54 8.06 -11.91
C ILE A 41 3.47 7.18 -12.74
N ALA A 42 4.11 6.22 -12.09
CA ALA A 42 4.99 5.24 -12.71
C ALA A 42 4.28 3.90 -12.94
N SER A 43 3.44 3.48 -12.00
CA SER A 43 2.63 2.27 -12.14
C SER A 43 1.35 2.34 -11.29
N SER A 44 0.36 1.55 -11.69
CA SER A 44 -0.81 1.24 -10.88
C SER A 44 -0.64 -0.16 -10.30
N VAL A 45 -0.91 -0.28 -9.00
CA VAL A 45 -0.80 -1.51 -8.23
C VAL A 45 -2.13 -1.81 -7.57
N SER A 46 -2.30 -3.02 -7.04
CA SER A 46 -3.52 -3.42 -6.33
C SER A 46 -3.16 -4.09 -5.01
N LEU A 47 -4.10 -4.06 -4.04
CA LEU A 47 -3.89 -4.62 -2.69
C LEU A 47 -2.67 -4.03 -2.00
N THR A 48 -2.57 -2.71 -2.04
CA THR A 48 -1.45 -2.00 -1.40
C THR A 48 -1.50 -2.15 0.13
N PRO A 49 -0.34 -2.32 0.79
CA PRO A 49 -0.27 -2.41 2.24
C PRO A 49 -0.71 -1.10 2.90
N THR A 50 -1.61 -1.16 3.88
CA THR A 50 -2.03 0.00 4.68
C THR A 50 -0.91 0.44 5.62
N ALA A 51 -0.63 1.76 5.66
CA ALA A 51 0.47 2.38 6.39
C ALA A 51 1.81 1.65 6.24
N ALA A 52 2.23 1.46 4.99
CA ALA A 52 3.42 0.71 4.65
C ALA A 52 4.71 1.37 5.19
N ALA A 53 5.53 0.63 5.95
CA ALA A 53 6.76 1.13 6.55
C ALA A 53 8.03 0.37 6.07
N PRO A 54 8.45 0.51 4.79
CA PRO A 54 9.47 -0.32 4.14
C PRO A 54 10.85 -0.23 4.79
N PHE A 55 11.62 -1.31 4.64
CA PHE A 55 12.99 -1.42 5.10
C PHE A 55 13.87 -0.93 3.97
N VAL A 56 14.31 0.31 4.13
CA VAL A 56 15.06 1.04 3.12
C VAL A 56 16.45 1.27 3.72
N ALA A 57 17.40 0.41 3.34
CA ALA A 57 18.75 0.40 3.92
C ALA A 57 19.50 1.72 3.70
N ASP A 58 19.17 2.43 2.62
CA ASP A 58 19.75 3.68 2.16
C ASP A 58 18.90 4.93 2.54
N ALA A 59 17.90 4.77 3.41
CA ALA A 59 17.00 5.87 3.80
C ALA A 59 17.72 7.05 4.46
N PHE A 60 18.80 6.79 5.19
CA PHE A 60 19.52 7.79 5.99
C PHE A 60 20.96 8.03 5.54
N THR A 61 21.34 7.52 4.37
CA THR A 61 22.74 7.55 3.91
C THR A 61 23.03 8.66 2.89
N ASP A 62 22.07 9.55 2.64
CA ASP A 62 22.12 10.57 1.56
C ASP A 62 22.59 9.98 0.23
N THR A 63 22.08 8.78 -0.12
CA THR A 63 22.43 8.12 -1.37
C THR A 63 21.96 8.96 -2.57
N LYS A 64 22.76 8.99 -3.63
CA LYS A 64 22.39 9.55 -4.94
C LYS A 64 21.91 8.48 -5.92
N ASP A 65 21.95 7.20 -5.50
CA ASP A 65 21.41 6.06 -6.24
C ASP A 65 20.61 5.16 -5.27
N GLY A 66 19.34 5.50 -5.09
CA GLY A 66 18.42 4.73 -4.26
C GLY A 66 18.10 3.38 -4.88
N ARG A 67 18.31 2.29 -4.13
CA ARG A 67 18.14 0.92 -4.65
C ARG A 67 16.70 0.41 -4.53
N GLY A 68 15.86 1.10 -3.76
CA GLY A 68 14.51 0.65 -3.44
C GLY A 68 14.51 -0.47 -2.40
N PHE A 69 13.44 -1.26 -2.35
CA PHE A 69 13.27 -2.31 -1.34
C PHE A 69 12.55 -3.54 -1.91
N THR A 70 12.96 -4.73 -1.44
CA THR A 70 12.44 -6.04 -1.87
C THR A 70 11.50 -6.69 -0.85
N TRP A 71 11.67 -6.26 0.38
CA TRP A 71 10.85 -6.56 1.51
C TRP A 71 11.03 -5.40 2.45
N GLY A 72 10.14 -5.28 3.42
CA GLY A 72 10.55 -4.52 4.57
C GLY A 72 9.53 -3.67 5.23
N GLY A 73 8.26 -3.77 4.88
CA GLY A 73 7.28 -3.02 5.63
C GLY A 73 6.54 -3.86 6.64
N LEU A 74 6.51 -3.33 7.87
CA LEU A 74 5.36 -3.53 8.71
C LEU A 74 4.23 -2.70 8.08
N SER A 75 3.12 -3.37 7.77
CA SER A 75 1.83 -2.75 7.52
C SER A 75 0.94 -3.04 8.71
N HIS A 76 -0.23 -2.40 8.77
CA HIS A 76 -1.22 -2.77 9.77
C HIS A 76 -2.58 -3.05 9.15
N PHE A 77 -3.35 -3.90 9.83
CA PHE A 77 -4.78 -4.07 9.56
C PHE A 77 -5.55 -3.50 10.74
N VAL A 78 -6.27 -2.40 10.52
CA VAL A 78 -7.05 -1.69 11.56
C VAL A 78 -8.37 -2.37 11.91
N ASN A 79 -8.77 -3.39 11.16
CA ASN A 79 -10.05 -4.07 11.27
C ASN A 79 -9.94 -5.47 11.93
N ALA A 80 -8.88 -5.74 12.69
CA ALA A 80 -8.78 -6.98 13.43
C ALA A 80 -9.73 -6.98 14.64
N GLY A 81 -10.38 -8.13 14.90
CA GLY A 81 -11.38 -8.27 15.97
C GLY A 81 -12.82 -7.92 15.57
N LYS A 82 -13.76 -8.05 16.51
CA LYS A 82 -15.21 -7.80 16.30
C LYS A 82 -15.77 -6.88 17.39
N GLY A 83 -16.69 -5.99 17.01
CA GLY A 83 -17.38 -5.08 17.94
C GLY A 83 -16.42 -4.21 18.74
N ASP A 84 -16.58 -4.20 20.06
CA ASP A 84 -15.76 -3.40 21.00
C ASP A 84 -14.34 -3.94 21.22
N LYS A 85 -14.00 -5.11 20.66
CA LYS A 85 -12.66 -5.72 20.73
C LYS A 85 -11.84 -5.48 19.45
N ARG A 86 -12.15 -4.40 18.72
CA ARG A 86 -11.36 -4.00 17.55
C ARG A 86 -9.97 -3.57 17.97
N HIS A 87 -8.97 -4.06 17.26
CA HIS A 87 -7.58 -3.73 17.46
C HIS A 87 -6.87 -3.71 16.10
N SER A 88 -5.69 -3.12 16.08
CA SER A 88 -4.81 -3.20 14.92
C SER A 88 -3.85 -4.36 15.09
N ILE A 89 -3.62 -5.12 14.03
CA ILE A 89 -2.50 -6.08 13.98
C ILE A 89 -1.45 -5.56 13.03
N ILE A 90 -0.19 -5.88 13.33
CA ILE A 90 0.93 -5.58 12.45
C ILE A 90 1.18 -6.81 11.57
N ALA A 91 1.33 -6.59 10.27
CA ALA A 91 1.62 -7.62 9.30
C ALA A 91 2.89 -7.28 8.52
N ARG A 92 3.57 -8.31 8.02
CA ARG A 92 4.68 -8.16 7.08
C ARG A 92 4.13 -8.18 5.65
N PHE A 93 4.71 -7.36 4.77
CA PHE A 93 4.55 -7.51 3.33
C PHE A 93 5.91 -7.59 2.63
N ASP A 94 5.92 -8.28 1.50
CA ASP A 94 7.07 -8.49 0.62
C ASP A 94 6.67 -8.06 -0.80
N CYS A 95 7.57 -7.39 -1.53
CA CYS A 95 7.29 -6.87 -2.86
C CYS A 95 8.58 -6.57 -3.64
N ASP A 96 8.57 -6.73 -4.96
CA ASP A 96 9.73 -6.40 -5.78
C ASP A 96 9.70 -4.94 -6.27
N LEU A 97 10.16 -4.01 -5.43
CA LEU A 97 10.37 -2.58 -5.76
C LEU A 97 11.86 -2.18 -5.69
N SER A 98 12.74 -3.15 -5.94
CA SER A 98 14.19 -2.95 -5.90
C SER A 98 14.81 -3.01 -7.29
N LEU A 99 15.94 -2.33 -7.45
CA LEU A 99 16.81 -2.47 -8.62
C LEU A 99 17.72 -3.69 -8.56
N ASP A 100 17.97 -4.23 -7.36
CA ASP A 100 18.89 -5.34 -7.10
C ASP A 100 18.25 -6.71 -7.14
N TYR A 101 16.93 -6.75 -7.31
CA TYR A 101 16.14 -7.96 -7.25
C TYR A 101 15.17 -7.99 -8.42
N ASN A 102 14.94 -9.19 -8.94
CA ASN A 102 14.03 -9.38 -10.04
C ASN A 102 13.36 -10.74 -9.90
N GLU A 103 12.20 -10.73 -9.24
CA GLU A 103 11.39 -11.93 -9.07
C GLU A 103 10.09 -11.78 -9.88
N PRO A 104 9.97 -12.48 -11.02
CA PRO A 104 8.79 -12.39 -11.88
C PRO A 104 7.47 -12.69 -11.18
N ALA A 105 7.47 -13.51 -10.12
CA ALA A 105 6.25 -13.84 -9.39
C ALA A 105 5.55 -12.60 -8.78
N PHE A 106 6.32 -11.57 -8.39
CA PHE A 106 5.79 -10.29 -7.87
C PHE A 106 5.31 -9.34 -8.97
N LYS A 107 5.57 -9.65 -10.24
CA LYS A 107 5.23 -8.79 -11.41
C LYS A 107 3.99 -9.27 -12.16
N ASN A 108 3.31 -10.28 -11.65
CA ASN A 108 2.03 -10.73 -12.18
C ASN A 108 0.98 -9.63 -12.05
N THR A 109 0.21 -9.40 -13.11
CA THR A 109 -0.73 -8.29 -13.20
C THR A 109 -2.10 -8.60 -12.59
N GLY A 110 -2.45 -9.88 -12.48
CA GLY A 110 -3.76 -10.33 -12.02
C GLY A 110 -3.71 -10.94 -10.62
N VAL A 111 -4.53 -10.40 -9.71
CA VAL A 111 -4.80 -11.05 -8.42
C VAL A 111 -6.11 -11.82 -8.52
N TRP A 112 -6.02 -13.14 -8.31
CA TRP A 112 -7.17 -14.04 -8.35
C TRP A 112 -7.60 -14.39 -6.93
N HIS A 113 -8.76 -13.90 -6.51
CA HIS A 113 -9.35 -14.27 -5.24
C HIS A 113 -10.27 -15.49 -5.40
N LYS A 114 -10.47 -16.22 -4.30
CA LYS A 114 -11.48 -17.27 -4.27
C LYS A 114 -12.89 -16.66 -4.23
N PRO A 115 -13.93 -17.35 -4.73
CA PRO A 115 -15.30 -16.82 -4.79
C PRO A 115 -15.84 -16.27 -3.47
N GLU A 116 -15.42 -16.82 -2.33
CA GLU A 116 -15.90 -16.41 -1.00
C GLU A 116 -15.53 -14.96 -0.68
N VAL A 117 -14.39 -14.46 -1.19
CA VAL A 117 -13.94 -13.07 -1.00
C VAL A 117 -14.89 -12.10 -1.71
N TYR A 118 -15.36 -12.47 -2.90
CA TYR A 118 -16.33 -11.67 -3.66
C TYR A 118 -17.70 -11.70 -2.98
N PHE A 119 -18.15 -12.87 -2.52
CA PHE A 119 -19.45 -12.99 -1.83
C PHE A 119 -19.48 -12.30 -0.47
N ALA A 120 -18.34 -12.15 0.19
CA ALA A 120 -18.22 -11.37 1.42
C ALA A 120 -18.57 -9.88 1.22
N GLN A 121 -18.51 -9.37 -0.01
CA GLN A 121 -18.86 -7.99 -0.38
C GLN A 121 -20.26 -7.87 -1.00
N GLY A 122 -21.15 -8.84 -0.72
CA GLY A 122 -22.50 -8.87 -1.28
C GLY A 122 -23.40 -7.70 -0.89
N VAL A 123 -24.55 -7.61 -1.55
CA VAL A 123 -25.54 -6.53 -1.37
C VAL A 123 -26.02 -6.38 0.09
N GLY A 124 -26.04 -7.48 0.87
CA GLY A 124 -26.38 -7.45 2.29
C GLY A 124 -25.37 -6.70 3.19
N SER A 125 -24.16 -6.42 2.69
CA SER A 125 -23.12 -5.64 3.34
C SER A 125 -22.95 -4.23 2.78
N ILE A 126 -23.85 -3.75 1.91
CA ILE A 126 -23.72 -2.46 1.22
C ILE A 126 -23.53 -1.24 2.16
N ASN A 127 -24.12 -1.31 3.37
CA ASN A 127 -23.97 -0.27 4.41
C ASN A 127 -22.92 -0.60 5.48
N LYS A 128 -22.18 -1.70 5.32
CA LYS A 128 -21.10 -2.12 6.21
C LYS A 128 -19.79 -1.96 5.45
N HIS A 129 -19.01 -0.95 5.81
CA HIS A 129 -17.68 -0.79 5.23
C HIS A 129 -16.85 -2.05 5.51
N PRO A 130 -16.11 -2.61 4.53
CA PRO A 130 -15.29 -3.81 4.72
C PRO A 130 -14.20 -3.64 5.80
N GLU A 131 -13.76 -2.41 6.05
CA GLU A 131 -12.90 -2.05 7.20
C GLU A 131 -13.64 -1.95 8.55
N GLY A 132 -14.93 -2.28 8.61
CA GLY A 132 -15.77 -2.19 9.79
C GLY A 132 -16.19 -0.76 10.18
N ARG A 133 -15.75 0.28 9.47
CA ARG A 133 -16.18 1.67 9.70
C ARG A 133 -17.69 1.81 9.42
N GLY A 134 -18.45 2.34 10.38
CA GLY A 134 -19.89 2.59 10.20
C GLY A 134 -20.87 1.49 10.63
N ALA A 135 -20.41 0.38 11.23
CA ALA A 135 -21.31 -0.69 11.66
C ALA A 135 -22.30 -0.34 12.79
N ASN A 136 -22.24 0.86 13.38
CA ASN A 136 -23.16 1.32 14.42
C ASN A 136 -23.53 2.80 14.23
N LYS A 137 -24.42 3.09 13.28
CA LYS A 137 -25.37 4.22 13.44
C LYS A 137 -26.75 3.71 13.06
N LYS A 138 -27.35 2.92 13.95
CA LYS A 138 -28.81 2.78 13.98
C LYS A 138 -29.35 4.08 14.60
N HIS A 139 -30.10 4.85 13.82
CA HIS A 139 -31.15 5.70 14.36
C HIS A 139 -32.28 4.82 14.89
#